data_AF-A0A1Y4QGL6-F1
#
_entry.id   AF-A0A1Y4QGL6-F1
#
_cell.length_a   1.000
_cell.length_b   1.000
_cell.length_c   1.000
_cell.angle_alpha   90.00
_cell.angle_beta   90.00
_cell.angle_gamma   90.00
#
_symmetry.space_group_name_H-M   'P 1'
#
loop_
_entity.id
_entity.type
_entity.pdbx_description
1 polymer ?
#
loop_
_entity_poly.entity_id
_entity_poly.type
_entity_poly.pdbx_seq_one_letter_code
_entity_poly.pdbx_strand_id
1 'polypeptide(L)'
;MKESRTENSIKNVKISTVIYFFSILLQFINRTFFLKFLSINYLGINGLFSNVLSLLNLTELGIGSAMAFALYEPCSCENQKLIKQIMYLYKKVYIVLGIIILIVGIIITPFLDFFIETPPQNIGNYHLYYVLYVINISISYFYTYKRSLIICYQKQYISSITTFLKNLFICIFQIITLYLTRSYVVYLIVQIIFTFLENIFISRIADKMYPFLEEKTTFPPKSIINNIKKNVLAMSFHKIGSVIVTGTDNLIITKFVSLSATGIYSNYLIIISSINSFLTQIFSSITASVGNLISEKDENKIYSVFKNILFLNFLLYLITSGGMFIIFNDFITIWLGEQYTFSLYIVFFICLNFFSAGMRKTILTFKDASGLFWNDRYKPIAEGIGNIVLSIPLTIYLGISGTFIGTIITNIFIASIIEGYVLYKYLFKKDIKKYFFDIFKYYVVYFIYFLILIIFNNIISFNALLNIFLKGICCILSFVLIILFFVRTEEYKYSKNLFKEKILKKSYKVR
;
A
#
# COMPACT_ATOMS: atom_id res chain seq x y z
N MET A 1 10.02 -24.69 26.21
CA MET A 1 9.80 -25.33 24.90
C MET A 1 10.03 -24.32 23.79
N LYS A 2 10.86 -24.61 22.78
CA LYS A 2 10.93 -23.80 21.54
C LYS A 2 9.56 -23.93 20.86
N GLU A 3 8.76 -22.86 20.79
CA GLU A 3 7.50 -22.83 20.01
C GLU A 3 7.79 -23.29 18.58
N SER A 4 6.95 -24.16 18.00
CA SER A 4 7.15 -24.64 16.64
C SER A 4 7.00 -23.52 15.60
N ARG A 5 7.60 -23.67 14.42
CA ARG A 5 7.43 -22.69 13.30
C ARG A 5 5.95 -22.50 12.93
N THR A 6 5.17 -23.59 13.00
CA THR A 6 3.72 -23.58 12.74
C THR A 6 2.96 -22.78 13.78
N GLU A 7 3.27 -22.97 15.08
CA GLU A 7 2.65 -22.20 16.17
C GLU A 7 2.95 -20.70 16.05
N ASN A 8 4.22 -20.36 15.79
CA ASN A 8 4.63 -18.97 15.57
C ASN A 8 3.91 -18.34 14.37
N SER A 9 3.73 -19.10 13.29
CA SER A 9 3.02 -18.63 12.09
C SER A 9 1.53 -18.37 12.37
N ILE A 10 0.85 -19.25 13.10
CA ILE A 10 -0.56 -19.05 13.50
C ILE A 10 -0.70 -17.83 14.42
N LYS A 11 0.21 -17.71 15.40
CA LYS A 11 0.28 -16.58 16.33
C LYS A 11 0.51 -15.26 15.57
N ASN A 12 1.40 -15.24 14.58
CA ASN A 12 1.65 -14.09 13.71
C ASN A 12 0.37 -13.64 13.00
N VAL A 13 -0.36 -14.56 12.37
CA VAL A 13 -1.57 -14.22 11.62
C VAL A 13 -2.65 -13.65 12.54
N LYS A 14 -2.94 -14.33 13.66
CA LYS A 14 -3.98 -13.88 14.61
C LYS A 14 -3.66 -12.52 15.19
N ILE A 15 -2.46 -12.35 15.76
CA ILE A 15 -2.06 -11.10 16.43
C ILE A 15 -1.97 -9.95 15.43
N SER A 16 -1.35 -10.17 14.26
CA SER A 16 -1.18 -9.09 13.27
C SER A 16 -2.50 -8.64 12.67
N THR A 17 -3.47 -9.54 12.49
CA THR A 17 -4.81 -9.18 12.00
C THR A 17 -5.55 -8.29 13.01
N VAL A 18 -5.53 -8.65 14.29
CA VAL A 18 -6.16 -7.85 15.35
C VAL A 18 -5.49 -6.48 15.47
N ILE A 19 -4.15 -6.45 15.48
CA ILE A 19 -3.38 -5.21 15.52
C ILE A 19 -3.67 -4.31 14.32
N TYR A 20 -3.81 -4.90 13.13
CA TYR A 20 -4.10 -4.15 11.92
C TYR A 20 -5.44 -3.41 12.04
N PHE A 21 -6.49 -4.09 12.53
CA PHE A 21 -7.79 -3.47 12.77
C PHE A 21 -7.72 -2.28 13.73
N PHE A 22 -7.08 -2.45 14.90
CA PHE A 22 -6.92 -1.34 15.85
C PHE A 22 -6.00 -0.22 15.32
N SER A 23 -5.00 -0.55 14.51
CA SER A 23 -4.11 0.44 13.90
C SER A 23 -4.88 1.35 12.93
N ILE A 24 -5.83 0.80 12.16
CA ILE A 24 -6.73 1.60 11.33
C ILE A 24 -7.53 2.57 12.20
N LEU A 25 -8.18 2.08 13.26
CA LEU A 25 -8.96 2.94 14.16
C LEU A 25 -8.13 4.09 14.76
N LEU A 26 -6.88 3.82 15.15
CA LEU A 26 -5.97 4.85 15.63
C LEU A 26 -5.65 5.91 14.56
N GLN A 27 -5.53 5.52 13.29
CA GLN A 27 -5.31 6.49 12.20
C GLN A 27 -6.52 7.42 12.04
N PHE A 28 -7.74 6.88 12.09
CA PHE A 28 -8.97 7.67 12.03
C PHE A 28 -9.07 8.66 13.20
N ILE A 29 -8.81 8.18 14.43
CA ILE A 29 -8.83 9.02 15.65
C ILE A 29 -7.77 10.12 15.56
N ASN A 30 -6.51 9.78 15.24
CA ASN A 30 -5.44 10.76 15.15
C ASN A 30 -5.77 11.84 14.10
N ARG A 31 -6.31 11.43 12.94
CA ARG A 31 -6.74 12.35 11.88
C ARG A 31 -7.86 13.29 12.31
N THR A 32 -8.86 12.81 13.05
CA THR A 32 -9.94 13.65 13.58
C THR A 32 -9.39 14.75 14.49
N PHE A 33 -8.56 14.39 15.46
CA PHE A 33 -7.98 15.38 16.37
C PHE A 33 -6.98 16.30 15.69
N PHE A 34 -6.21 15.80 14.72
CA PHE A 34 -5.32 16.61 13.89
C PHE A 34 -6.12 17.75 13.23
N LEU A 35 -7.21 17.44 12.54
CA LEU A 35 -8.02 18.43 11.83
C LEU A 35 -8.88 19.32 12.75
N LYS A 36 -9.10 18.89 13.99
CA LYS A 36 -9.76 19.71 15.01
C LYS A 36 -8.86 20.85 15.51
N PHE A 37 -7.54 20.65 15.54
CA PHE A 37 -6.60 21.62 16.11
C PHE A 37 -5.68 22.29 15.08
N LEU A 38 -5.42 21.62 13.94
CA LEU A 38 -4.53 22.09 12.89
C LEU A 38 -5.28 22.21 11.56
N SER A 39 -4.83 23.14 10.72
CA SER A 39 -5.40 23.34 9.38
C SER A 39 -5.09 22.17 8.43
N ILE A 40 -5.92 22.00 7.40
CA ILE A 40 -5.73 21.00 6.33
C ILE A 40 -4.40 21.13 5.61
N ASN A 41 -3.81 22.32 5.61
CA ASN A 41 -2.53 22.58 4.94
C ASN A 41 -1.38 21.83 5.61
N TYR A 42 -1.42 21.61 6.93
CA TYR A 42 -0.45 20.76 7.61
C TYR A 42 -0.56 19.29 7.18
N LEU A 43 -1.76 18.82 6.80
CA LEU A 43 -1.91 17.50 6.18
C LEU A 43 -1.37 17.45 4.77
N GLY A 44 -1.57 18.53 4.00
CA GLY A 44 -0.91 18.70 2.70
C GLY A 44 0.61 18.59 2.81
N ILE A 45 1.18 19.24 3.83
CA ILE A 45 2.60 19.16 4.16
C ILE A 45 3.02 17.73 4.54
N ASN A 46 2.26 17.04 5.41
CA ASN A 46 2.52 15.64 5.73
C ASN A 46 2.60 14.79 4.44
N GLY A 47 1.64 14.96 3.53
CA GLY A 47 1.59 14.24 2.25
C GLY A 47 2.76 14.55 1.34
N LEU A 48 3.11 15.85 1.19
CA LEU A 48 4.27 16.31 0.43
C LEU A 48 5.56 15.69 0.97
N PHE A 49 5.81 15.84 2.28
CA PHE A 49 7.05 15.37 2.91
C PHE A 49 7.16 13.86 2.88
N SER A 50 6.09 13.12 3.17
CA SER A 50 6.09 11.67 3.02
C SER A 50 6.47 11.23 1.60
N ASN A 51 6.02 11.94 0.56
CA ASN A 51 6.37 11.60 -0.82
C ASN A 51 7.81 11.97 -1.18
N VAL A 52 8.29 13.17 -0.80
CA VAL A 52 9.70 13.56 -0.99
C VAL A 52 10.63 12.56 -0.30
N LEU A 53 10.29 12.15 0.92
CA LEU A 53 11.09 11.17 1.67
C LEU A 53 10.97 9.75 1.11
N SER A 54 9.84 9.41 0.48
CA SER A 54 9.69 8.15 -0.26
C SER A 54 10.67 8.08 -1.44
N LEU A 55 10.95 9.21 -2.10
CA LEU A 55 12.02 9.29 -3.10
C LEU A 55 13.40 9.07 -2.49
N LEU A 56 13.65 9.54 -1.26
CA LEU A 56 14.89 9.22 -0.55
C LEU A 56 15.02 7.73 -0.22
N ASN A 57 13.93 6.98 -0.03
CA ASN A 57 14.01 5.54 0.14
C ASN A 57 14.60 4.82 -1.09
N LEU A 58 14.69 5.47 -2.26
CA LEU A 58 15.45 4.96 -3.40
C LEU A 58 16.93 4.79 -3.10
N THR A 59 17.51 5.64 -2.24
CA THR A 59 18.93 5.54 -1.85
C THR A 59 19.21 4.26 -1.07
N GLU A 60 18.20 3.62 -0.46
CA GLU A 60 18.35 2.31 0.17
C GLU A 60 18.46 1.17 -0.88
N LEU A 61 18.00 1.35 -2.12
CA LEU A 61 18.10 0.37 -3.22
C LEU A 61 17.59 -1.06 -2.88
N GLY A 62 16.76 -1.21 -1.84
CA GLY A 62 16.29 -2.53 -1.39
C GLY A 62 17.27 -3.31 -0.50
N ILE A 63 18.28 -2.65 0.07
CA ILE A 63 19.28 -3.26 0.95
C ILE A 63 18.62 -4.01 2.12
N GLY A 64 17.60 -3.46 2.77
CA GLY A 64 16.92 -4.13 3.89
C GLY A 64 16.36 -5.49 3.53
N SER A 65 15.70 -5.59 2.37
CA SER A 65 15.11 -6.84 1.87
C SER A 65 16.19 -7.87 1.50
N ALA A 66 17.28 -7.43 0.86
CA ALA A 66 18.37 -8.32 0.51
C ALA A 66 19.11 -8.86 1.74
N MET A 67 19.31 -8.03 2.76
CA MET A 67 19.91 -8.45 4.03
C MET A 67 19.00 -9.39 4.81
N ALA A 68 17.69 -9.11 4.88
CA ALA A 68 16.72 -10.01 5.49
C ALA A 68 16.71 -11.37 4.79
N PHE A 69 16.79 -11.39 3.46
CA PHE A 69 16.89 -12.62 2.68
C PHE A 69 18.15 -13.42 3.02
N ALA A 70 19.30 -12.74 3.08
CA ALA A 70 20.58 -13.37 3.44
C ALA A 70 20.60 -13.96 4.85
N LEU A 71 19.71 -13.53 5.75
CA LEU A 71 19.59 -14.09 7.09
C LEU A 71 18.80 -15.41 7.13
N TYR A 72 17.85 -15.66 6.21
CA TYR A 72 16.94 -16.81 6.32
C TYR A 72 17.64 -18.17 6.38
N GLU A 73 18.59 -18.42 5.49
CA GLU A 73 19.36 -19.67 5.48
C GLU A 73 20.21 -19.83 6.76
N PRO A 74 21.05 -18.86 7.16
CA PRO A 74 21.78 -18.90 8.43
C PRO A 74 20.88 -19.08 9.66
N CYS A 75 19.72 -18.43 9.72
CA CYS A 75 18.74 -18.62 10.80
C CYS A 75 18.19 -20.05 10.81
N SER A 76 17.94 -20.63 9.65
CA SER A 76 17.37 -21.99 9.55
C SER A 76 18.38 -23.07 9.92
N CYS A 77 19.65 -22.88 9.60
CA CYS A 77 20.75 -23.78 9.96
C CYS A 77 21.35 -23.47 11.35
N GLU A 78 20.78 -22.52 12.09
CA GLU A 78 21.28 -22.02 13.39
C GLU A 78 22.78 -21.62 13.37
N ASN A 79 23.28 -21.12 12.23
CA ASN A 79 24.68 -20.70 12.07
C ASN A 79 24.91 -19.32 12.70
N GLN A 80 25.05 -19.28 14.02
CA GLN A 80 25.21 -18.04 14.79
C GLN A 80 26.40 -17.20 14.33
N LYS A 81 27.53 -17.84 13.96
CA LYS A 81 28.71 -17.13 13.46
C LYS A 81 28.37 -16.31 12.21
N LEU A 82 27.74 -16.92 11.22
CA LEU A 82 27.37 -16.25 9.98
C LEU A 82 26.27 -15.21 10.20
N ILE A 83 25.29 -15.50 11.07
CA ILE A 83 24.27 -14.52 11.49
C ILE A 83 24.94 -13.26 12.05
N LYS A 84 25.88 -13.39 12.98
CA LYS A 84 26.61 -12.25 13.57
C LYS A 84 27.33 -11.43 12.50
N GLN A 85 28.04 -12.10 11.58
CA GLN A 85 28.77 -11.43 10.51
C GLN A 85 27.83 -10.65 9.58
N ILE A 86 26.70 -11.25 9.17
CA ILE A 86 25.69 -10.58 8.34
C ILE A 86 25.06 -9.41 9.10
N MET A 87 24.71 -9.58 10.37
CA MET A 87 24.15 -8.52 11.23
C MET A 87 25.12 -7.36 11.45
N TYR A 88 26.43 -7.64 11.52
CA TYR A 88 27.47 -6.61 11.60
C TYR A 88 27.56 -5.78 10.32
N LEU A 89 27.56 -6.45 9.15
CA LEU A 89 27.48 -5.77 7.86
C LEU A 89 26.21 -4.93 7.76
N TYR A 90 25.07 -5.51 8.13
CA TYR A 90 23.76 -4.86 8.13
C TYR A 90 23.81 -3.57 8.97
N LYS A 91 24.26 -3.63 10.22
CA LYS A 91 24.44 -2.46 11.09
C LYS A 91 25.25 -1.36 10.42
N LYS A 92 26.42 -1.69 9.85
CA LYS A 92 27.31 -0.71 9.22
C LYS A 92 26.67 -0.04 8.02
N VAL A 93 26.03 -0.81 7.15
CA VAL A 93 25.35 -0.27 5.96
C VAL A 93 24.17 0.64 6.37
N TYR A 94 23.37 0.22 7.35
CA TYR A 94 22.22 1.00 7.80
C TYR A 94 22.60 2.30 8.52
N ILE A 95 23.71 2.33 9.26
CA ILE A 95 24.24 3.58 9.82
C ILE A 95 24.64 4.55 8.70
N VAL A 96 25.36 4.05 7.68
CA VAL A 96 25.74 4.87 6.52
C VAL A 96 24.50 5.39 5.78
N LEU A 97 23.49 4.54 5.57
CA LEU A 97 22.22 4.95 4.95
C LEU A 97 21.49 6.02 5.77
N GLY A 98 21.40 5.87 7.09
CA GLY A 98 20.79 6.87 7.97
C GLY A 98 21.49 8.23 7.89
N ILE A 99 22.83 8.24 7.81
CA ILE A 99 23.63 9.46 7.61
C ILE A 99 23.38 10.06 6.22
N ILE A 100 23.37 9.24 5.17
CA ILE A 100 23.10 9.69 3.79
C ILE A 100 21.70 10.33 3.71
N ILE A 101 20.67 9.66 4.26
CA ILE A 101 19.30 10.19 4.25
C ILE A 101 19.22 11.50 5.04
N LEU A 102 19.92 11.61 6.17
CA LEU A 102 19.96 12.84 6.95
C LEU A 102 20.60 13.98 6.15
N ILE A 103 21.76 13.75 5.53
CA ILE A 103 22.49 14.76 4.75
C ILE A 103 21.69 15.17 3.51
N VAL A 104 21.29 14.19 2.68
CA VAL A 104 20.55 14.45 1.44
C VAL A 104 19.19 15.08 1.76
N GLY A 105 18.51 14.61 2.81
CA GLY A 105 17.28 15.22 3.29
C GLY A 105 17.49 16.68 3.68
N ILE A 106 18.53 17.01 4.45
CA ILE A 106 18.82 18.42 4.79
C ILE A 106 19.12 19.24 3.53
N ILE A 107 19.87 18.71 2.56
CA ILE A 107 20.17 19.37 1.28
C ILE A 107 18.91 19.67 0.46
N ILE A 108 17.84 18.87 0.59
CA ILE A 108 16.56 19.11 -0.12
C ILE A 108 15.77 20.28 0.48
N THR A 109 16.00 20.62 1.74
CA THR A 109 15.27 21.68 2.47
C THR A 109 15.11 23.01 1.71
N PRO A 110 16.15 23.60 1.08
CA PRO A 110 16.00 24.82 0.27
C PRO A 110 15.19 24.62 -1.02
N PHE A 111 15.07 23.39 -1.53
CA PHE A 111 14.30 23.09 -2.73
C PHE A 111 12.81 22.85 -2.45
N LEU A 112 12.37 22.89 -1.19
CA LEU A 112 10.95 22.73 -0.85
C LEU A 112 10.08 23.82 -1.46
N ASP A 113 10.62 25.02 -1.62
CA ASP A 113 9.93 26.19 -2.19
C ASP A 113 9.56 25.95 -3.67
N PHE A 114 10.28 25.06 -4.36
CA PHE A 114 9.90 24.64 -5.70
C PHE A 114 8.53 23.94 -5.71
N PHE A 115 8.24 23.14 -4.68
CA PHE A 115 6.99 22.37 -4.58
C PHE A 115 5.84 23.17 -3.98
N ILE A 116 6.13 24.16 -3.14
CA ILE A 116 5.14 25.00 -2.46
C ILE A 116 5.17 26.39 -3.11
N GLU A 117 4.42 26.57 -4.21
CA GLU A 117 4.45 27.85 -4.96
C GLU A 117 4.03 29.05 -4.14
N THR A 118 3.00 28.90 -3.31
CA THR A 118 2.54 29.95 -2.38
C THR A 118 2.28 29.31 -1.02
N PRO A 119 3.23 29.38 -0.06
CA PRO A 119 2.97 28.90 1.28
C PRO A 119 1.80 29.73 1.86
N PRO A 120 0.71 29.09 2.28
CA PRO A 120 -0.40 29.80 2.92
C PRO A 120 0.13 30.57 4.14
N GLN A 121 -0.33 31.82 4.32
CA GLN A 121 0.13 32.74 5.38
C GLN A 121 0.09 32.13 6.80
N ASN A 122 -0.71 31.09 7.02
CA ASN A 122 -0.92 30.43 8.32
C ASN A 122 -0.11 29.14 8.53
N ILE A 123 0.78 28.77 7.61
CA ILE A 123 1.72 27.67 7.83
C ILE A 123 2.97 28.25 8.50
N GLY A 124 3.36 27.70 9.65
CA GLY A 124 4.63 28.07 10.28
C GLY A 124 5.85 27.59 9.47
N ASN A 125 7.02 27.50 10.11
CA ASN A 125 8.28 27.18 9.43
C ASN A 125 8.29 25.75 8.86
N TYR A 126 7.88 25.58 7.61
CA TYR A 126 7.81 24.27 6.94
C TYR A 126 9.18 23.67 6.63
N HIS A 127 10.24 24.46 6.52
CA HIS A 127 11.61 23.94 6.46
C HIS A 127 11.97 23.20 7.75
N LEU A 128 11.64 23.77 8.92
CA LEU A 128 11.83 23.10 10.21
C LEU A 128 11.02 21.80 10.27
N TYR A 129 9.76 21.82 9.84
CA TYR A 129 8.91 20.63 9.82
C TYR A 129 9.51 19.53 8.95
N TYR A 130 10.03 19.88 7.78
CA TYR A 130 10.69 18.93 6.90
C TYR A 130 11.95 18.33 7.53
N VAL A 131 12.80 19.14 8.16
CA VAL A 131 13.99 18.65 8.87
C VAL A 131 13.59 17.70 10.00
N LEU A 132 12.53 17.97 10.76
CA LEU A 132 12.01 17.05 11.78
C LEU A 132 11.55 15.71 11.17
N TYR A 133 10.92 15.74 9.99
CA TYR A 133 10.57 14.55 9.23
C TYR A 133 11.81 13.75 8.77
N VAL A 134 12.83 14.43 8.25
CA VAL A 134 14.12 13.82 7.86
C VAL A 134 14.77 13.15 9.07
N ILE A 135 14.79 13.82 10.23
CA ILE A 135 15.31 13.28 11.48
C ILE A 135 14.53 12.02 11.89
N ASN A 136 13.19 12.06 11.86
CA ASN A 136 12.34 10.92 12.22
C ASN A 136 12.69 9.66 11.40
N ILE A 137 12.81 9.82 10.09
CA ILE A 137 13.13 8.71 9.18
C ILE A 137 14.57 8.23 9.39
N SER A 138 15.53 9.15 9.48
CA SER A 138 16.95 8.83 9.66
C SER A 138 17.20 8.03 10.94
N ILE A 139 16.52 8.38 12.05
CA ILE A 139 16.59 7.66 13.32
C ILE A 139 16.20 6.19 13.17
N SER A 140 15.24 5.90 12.29
CA SER A 140 14.75 4.54 12.09
C SER A 140 15.82 3.62 11.50
N TYR A 141 16.72 4.14 10.66
CA TYR A 141 17.80 3.35 10.07
C TYR A 141 18.85 2.89 11.08
N PHE A 142 19.12 3.65 12.14
CA PHE A 142 20.23 3.33 13.07
C PHE A 142 20.03 2.05 13.88
N TYR A 143 18.78 1.66 14.17
CA TYR A 143 18.48 0.55 15.08
C TYR A 143 17.55 -0.53 14.50
N THR A 144 16.86 -0.25 13.40
CA THR A 144 15.87 -1.20 12.83
C THR A 144 16.49 -2.52 12.36
N TYR A 145 17.79 -2.58 12.04
CA TYR A 145 18.43 -3.79 11.51
C TYR A 145 18.22 -5.05 12.38
N LYS A 146 18.17 -4.92 13.72
CA LYS A 146 17.91 -6.04 14.64
C LYS A 146 16.50 -6.60 14.55
N ARG A 147 15.53 -5.79 14.14
CA ARG A 147 14.15 -6.23 13.88
C ARG A 147 14.13 -7.34 12.84
N SER A 148 14.92 -7.24 11.78
CA SER A 148 14.98 -8.26 10.72
C SER A 148 15.36 -9.65 11.25
N LEU A 149 16.18 -9.74 12.30
CA LEU A 149 16.52 -11.02 12.90
C LEU A 149 15.33 -11.65 13.62
N ILE A 150 14.55 -10.87 14.38
CA ILE A 150 13.31 -11.34 15.03
C ILE A 150 12.33 -11.89 13.98
N ILE A 151 12.21 -11.19 12.85
CA ILE A 151 11.36 -11.60 11.72
C ILE A 151 11.88 -12.90 11.08
N CYS A 152 13.20 -13.04 10.91
CA CYS A 152 13.86 -14.24 10.39
C CYS A 152 13.49 -15.49 11.20
N TYR A 153 13.39 -15.36 12.53
CA TYR A 153 12.94 -16.40 13.43
C TYR A 153 11.40 -16.56 13.52
N GLN A 154 10.67 -16.00 12.55
CA GLN A 154 9.20 -16.06 12.45
C GLN A 154 8.47 -15.46 13.67
N LYS A 155 9.07 -14.50 14.38
CA LYS A 155 8.45 -13.81 15.51
C LYS A 155 7.93 -12.42 15.13
N GLN A 156 7.37 -12.30 13.92
CA GLN A 156 6.82 -11.05 13.38
C GLN A 156 5.81 -10.41 14.34
N TYR A 157 5.04 -11.19 15.10
CA TYR A 157 4.09 -10.69 16.09
C TYR A 157 4.73 -9.73 17.10
N ILE A 158 6.00 -9.93 17.47
CA ILE A 158 6.73 -9.03 18.37
C ILE A 158 6.93 -7.67 17.69
N SER A 159 7.32 -7.66 16.41
CA SER A 159 7.41 -6.43 15.63
C SER A 159 6.05 -5.76 15.48
N SER A 160 4.98 -6.53 15.22
CA SER A 160 3.63 -5.99 15.09
C SER A 160 3.16 -5.33 16.39
N ILE A 161 3.37 -5.97 17.54
CA ILE A 161 3.00 -5.44 18.87
C ILE A 161 3.79 -4.16 19.18
N THR A 162 5.10 -4.17 18.99
CA THR A 162 5.94 -2.99 19.28
C THR A 162 5.56 -1.78 18.41
N THR A 163 5.30 -2.00 17.12
CA THR A 163 4.82 -0.93 16.22
C THR A 163 3.42 -0.44 16.59
N PHE A 164 2.52 -1.33 16.98
CA PHE A 164 1.19 -0.95 17.47
C PHE A 164 1.28 -0.08 18.73
N LEU A 165 2.05 -0.51 19.73
CA LEU A 165 2.24 0.23 20.97
C LEU A 165 2.84 1.61 20.71
N LYS A 166 3.86 1.70 19.84
CA LYS A 166 4.38 3.01 19.40
C LYS A 166 3.25 3.88 18.84
N ASN A 167 2.50 3.39 17.85
CA ASN A 167 1.46 4.18 17.19
C ASN A 167 0.34 4.61 18.16
N LEU A 168 -0.01 3.74 19.11
CA LEU A 168 -0.95 4.04 20.18
C LEU A 168 -0.45 5.19 21.06
N PHE A 169 0.80 5.11 21.54
CA PHE A 169 1.37 6.19 22.37
C PHE A 169 1.57 7.48 21.59
N ILE A 170 2.03 7.41 20.34
CA ILE A 170 2.11 8.59 19.46
C ILE A 170 0.75 9.25 19.37
N CYS A 171 -0.32 8.50 19.09
CA CYS A 171 -1.67 9.05 18.98
C CYS A 171 -2.11 9.73 20.28
N ILE A 172 -1.96 9.06 21.43
CA ILE A 172 -2.34 9.62 22.74
C ILE A 172 -1.58 10.92 23.03
N PHE A 173 -0.26 10.93 22.91
CA PHE A 173 0.56 12.10 23.24
C PHE A 173 0.39 13.22 22.20
N GLN A 174 0.19 12.91 20.92
CA GLN A 174 -0.14 13.89 19.90
C GLN A 174 -1.47 14.58 20.21
N ILE A 175 -2.50 13.83 20.61
CA ILE A 175 -3.80 14.41 20.99
C ILE A 175 -3.65 15.34 22.20
N ILE A 176 -2.95 14.88 23.24
CA ILE A 176 -2.70 15.67 24.46
C ILE A 176 -1.94 16.96 24.12
N THR A 177 -0.84 16.85 23.37
CA THR A 177 0.00 18.00 23.04
C THR A 177 -0.69 18.98 22.09
N LEU A 178 -1.50 18.50 21.13
CA LEU A 178 -2.30 19.36 20.27
C LEU A 178 -3.38 20.11 21.07
N TYR A 179 -4.04 19.44 22.02
CA TYR A 179 -5.02 20.08 22.90
C TYR A 179 -4.37 21.21 23.73
N LEU A 180 -3.17 20.96 24.28
CA LEU A 180 -2.48 21.92 25.16
C LEU A 180 -1.78 23.06 24.40
N THR A 181 -1.13 22.75 23.28
CA THR A 181 -0.19 23.69 22.62
C THR A 181 -0.64 24.15 21.24
N ARG A 182 -1.51 23.38 20.57
CA ARG A 182 -1.86 23.53 19.14
C ARG A 182 -0.65 23.61 18.21
N SER A 183 0.52 23.12 18.65
CA SER A 183 1.78 23.26 17.93
C SER A 183 2.07 22.01 17.10
N TYR A 184 2.19 22.21 15.80
CA TYR A 184 2.61 21.16 14.89
C TYR A 184 4.09 20.74 15.09
N VAL A 185 4.95 21.62 15.60
CA VAL A 185 6.34 21.26 15.99
C VAL A 185 6.32 20.19 17.08
N VAL A 186 5.53 20.42 18.13
CA VAL A 186 5.41 19.49 19.26
C VAL A 186 4.82 18.16 18.79
N TYR A 187 3.83 18.21 17.89
CA TYR A 187 3.25 17.02 17.25
C TYR A 187 4.32 16.14 16.56
N LEU A 188 5.27 16.75 15.84
CA LEU A 188 6.37 16.04 15.18
C LEU A 188 7.44 15.56 16.17
N ILE A 189 7.75 16.34 17.21
CA ILE A 189 8.70 15.92 18.25
C ILE A 189 8.20 14.66 18.98
N VAL A 190 6.90 14.60 19.31
CA VAL A 190 6.29 13.40 19.89
C VAL A 190 6.50 12.19 18.98
N GLN A 191 6.29 12.35 17.67
CA GLN A 191 6.51 11.27 16.69
C GLN A 191 7.98 10.80 16.70
N ILE A 192 8.95 11.73 16.74
CA ILE A 192 10.39 11.43 16.79
C ILE A 192 10.74 10.66 18.07
N ILE A 193 10.30 11.13 19.23
CA ILE A 193 10.58 10.51 20.53
C ILE A 193 10.11 9.06 20.52
N PHE A 194 8.85 8.80 20.17
CA PHE A 194 8.33 7.44 20.19
C PHE A 194 8.91 6.55 19.08
N THR A 195 9.30 7.12 17.94
CA THR A 195 10.05 6.38 16.91
C THR A 195 11.41 5.94 17.45
N PHE A 196 12.12 6.83 18.14
CA PHE A 196 13.38 6.50 18.80
C PHE A 196 13.22 5.45 19.91
N LEU A 197 12.21 5.59 20.76
CA LEU A 197 11.91 4.65 21.84
C LEU A 197 11.54 3.25 21.31
N GLU A 198 10.72 3.16 20.25
CA GLU A 198 10.40 1.88 19.60
C GLU A 198 11.67 1.18 19.12
N ASN A 199 12.55 1.94 18.48
CA ASN A 199 13.82 1.45 17.92
C ASN A 199 14.77 0.91 19.01
N ILE A 200 14.87 1.60 20.15
CA ILE A 200 15.61 1.10 21.31
C ILE A 200 14.94 -0.16 21.87
N PHE A 201 13.62 -0.14 22.02
CA PHE A 201 12.88 -1.24 22.63
C PHE A 201 13.00 -2.54 21.81
N ILE A 202 12.80 -2.47 20.49
CA ILE A 202 12.95 -3.63 19.61
C ILE A 202 14.41 -4.12 19.57
N SER A 203 15.39 -3.21 19.61
CA SER A 203 16.80 -3.57 19.70
C SER A 203 17.09 -4.36 20.99
N ARG A 204 16.62 -3.86 22.14
CA ARG A 204 16.82 -4.53 23.44
C ARG A 204 16.13 -5.88 23.51
N ILE A 205 14.94 -6.01 22.91
CA ILE A 205 14.26 -7.31 22.78
C ILE A 205 15.13 -8.28 21.97
N ALA A 206 15.68 -7.83 20.83
CA ALA A 206 16.56 -8.66 20.03
C ALA A 206 17.83 -9.07 20.79
N ASP A 207 18.48 -8.14 21.51
CA ASP A 207 19.68 -8.42 22.29
C ASP A 207 19.42 -9.46 23.39
N LYS A 208 18.29 -9.33 24.10
CA LYS A 208 17.88 -10.31 25.11
C LYS A 208 17.55 -11.67 24.51
N MET A 209 16.93 -11.70 23.33
CA MET A 209 16.55 -12.95 22.65
C MET A 209 17.74 -13.64 21.98
N TYR A 210 18.74 -12.87 21.57
CA TYR A 210 19.90 -13.34 20.81
C TYR A 210 21.21 -12.77 21.41
N PRO A 211 21.61 -13.19 22.63
CA PRO A 211 22.78 -12.63 23.31
C PRO A 211 24.09 -12.74 22.52
N PHE A 212 24.19 -13.74 21.64
CA PHE A 212 25.35 -13.93 20.76
C PHE A 212 25.64 -12.70 19.88
N LEU A 213 24.68 -11.81 19.64
CA LEU A 213 24.89 -10.57 18.87
C LEU A 213 25.88 -9.59 19.53
N GLU A 214 26.12 -9.69 20.84
CA GLU A 214 27.06 -8.82 21.57
C GLU A 214 28.52 -9.25 21.40
N GLU A 215 28.76 -10.49 20.97
CA GLU A 215 30.10 -11.01 20.75
C GLU A 215 30.80 -10.31 19.57
N LYS A 216 32.10 -10.06 19.70
CA LYS A 216 32.91 -9.49 18.61
C LYS A 216 32.84 -10.39 17.37
N THR A 217 32.73 -9.76 16.20
CA THR A 217 32.64 -10.45 14.91
C THR A 217 33.35 -9.66 13.82
N THR A 218 33.57 -10.31 12.68
CA THR A 218 34.16 -9.73 11.48
C THR A 218 33.11 -9.57 10.38
N PHE A 219 33.51 -8.97 9.26
CA PHE A 219 32.68 -8.96 8.06
C PHE A 219 32.43 -10.39 7.54
N PRO A 220 31.29 -10.64 6.87
CA PRO A 220 31.01 -11.94 6.28
C PRO A 220 31.97 -12.21 5.12
N PRO A 221 32.12 -13.49 4.72
CA PRO A 221 32.96 -13.86 3.57
C PRO A 221 32.60 -13.07 2.31
N LYS A 222 33.60 -12.78 1.47
CA LYS A 222 33.39 -12.03 0.20
C LYS A 222 32.33 -12.67 -0.69
N SER A 223 32.21 -13.99 -0.71
CA SER A 223 31.16 -14.72 -1.44
C SER A 223 29.75 -14.33 -0.99
N ILE A 224 29.52 -14.26 0.32
CA ILE A 224 28.24 -13.84 0.92
C ILE A 224 27.97 -12.36 0.59
N ILE A 225 28.98 -11.49 0.71
CA ILE A 225 28.85 -10.07 0.34
C ILE A 225 28.47 -9.92 -1.13
N ASN A 226 29.10 -10.67 -2.03
CA ASN A 226 28.81 -10.62 -3.46
C ASN A 226 27.39 -11.11 -3.77
N ASN A 227 26.93 -12.17 -3.10
CA ASN A 227 25.54 -12.63 -3.21
C ASN A 227 24.54 -11.57 -2.71
N ILE A 228 24.83 -10.92 -1.59
CA ILE A 228 24.01 -9.80 -1.08
C ILE A 228 23.97 -8.67 -2.11
N LYS A 229 25.13 -8.23 -2.64
CA LYS A 229 25.18 -7.17 -3.67
C LYS A 229 24.37 -7.51 -4.91
N LYS A 230 24.45 -8.75 -5.39
CA LYS A 230 23.64 -9.23 -6.53
C LYS A 230 22.14 -9.12 -6.23
N ASN A 231 21.72 -9.52 -5.02
CA ASN A 231 20.33 -9.44 -4.60
C ASN A 231 19.85 -7.99 -4.42
N VAL A 232 20.69 -7.10 -3.88
CA VAL A 232 20.41 -5.66 -3.80
C VAL A 232 20.18 -5.08 -5.19
N LEU A 233 21.06 -5.37 -6.15
CA LEU A 233 20.92 -4.87 -7.52
C LEU A 233 19.62 -5.36 -8.16
N ALA A 234 19.27 -6.64 -8.00
CA ALA A 234 18.01 -7.18 -8.50
C ALA A 234 16.78 -6.52 -7.85
N MET A 235 16.80 -6.31 -6.54
CA MET A 235 15.69 -5.68 -5.81
C MET A 235 15.56 -4.18 -6.11
N SER A 236 16.66 -3.50 -6.46
CA SER A 236 16.68 -2.06 -6.76
C SER A 236 15.79 -1.69 -7.96
N PHE A 237 15.78 -2.49 -9.02
CA PHE A 237 14.96 -2.24 -10.21
C PHE A 237 13.46 -2.25 -9.90
N HIS A 238 13.02 -3.19 -9.07
CA HIS A 238 11.62 -3.26 -8.63
C HIS A 238 11.27 -2.11 -7.69
N LYS A 239 12.20 -1.69 -6.82
CA LYS A 239 11.97 -0.61 -5.88
C LYS A 239 11.89 0.76 -6.58
N ILE A 240 12.78 1.02 -7.54
CA ILE A 240 12.80 2.26 -8.33
C ILE A 240 11.45 2.47 -9.01
N GLY A 241 11.00 1.47 -9.76
CA GLY A 241 9.71 1.53 -10.43
C GLY A 241 8.52 1.74 -9.48
N SER A 242 8.50 1.02 -8.35
CA SER A 242 7.42 1.15 -7.37
C SER A 242 7.33 2.55 -6.76
N VAL A 243 8.46 3.21 -6.50
CA VAL A 243 8.48 4.55 -5.90
C VAL A 243 8.02 5.60 -6.90
N ILE A 244 8.46 5.52 -8.17
CA ILE A 244 8.01 6.47 -9.21
C ILE A 244 6.50 6.36 -9.44
N VAL A 245 5.92 5.16 -9.39
CA VAL A 245 4.48 5.00 -9.60
C VAL A 245 3.65 5.45 -8.39
N THR A 246 4.13 5.26 -7.16
CA THR A 246 3.31 5.49 -5.94
C THR A 246 3.54 6.85 -5.28
N GLY A 247 4.64 7.54 -5.58
CA GLY A 247 5.05 8.78 -4.92
C GLY A 247 4.70 10.07 -5.67
N THR A 248 4.20 9.99 -6.89
CA THR A 248 4.16 11.16 -7.79
C THR A 248 2.88 11.97 -7.66
N ASP A 249 1.73 11.32 -7.41
CA ASP A 249 0.43 12.00 -7.39
C ASP A 249 0.35 13.15 -6.37
N ASN A 250 0.78 12.97 -5.10
CA ASN A 250 0.73 14.10 -4.15
C ASN A 250 1.72 15.22 -4.50
N LEU A 251 2.85 14.92 -5.16
CA LEU A 251 3.80 15.95 -5.60
C LEU A 251 3.18 16.81 -6.69
N ILE A 252 2.53 16.17 -7.67
CA ILE A 252 1.82 16.85 -8.76
C ILE A 252 0.66 17.68 -8.20
N ILE A 253 -0.17 17.11 -7.32
CA ILE A 253 -1.32 17.81 -6.73
C ILE A 253 -0.84 19.00 -5.88
N THR A 254 0.19 18.82 -5.06
CA THR A 254 0.70 19.92 -4.23
C THR A 254 1.25 21.07 -5.08
N LYS A 255 2.03 20.75 -6.12
CA LYS A 255 2.68 21.74 -6.99
C LYS A 255 1.68 22.49 -7.88
N PHE A 256 0.79 21.75 -8.56
CA PHE A 256 -0.05 22.30 -9.62
C PHE A 256 -1.51 22.57 -9.20
N VAL A 257 -1.92 22.15 -8.00
CA VAL A 257 -3.27 22.39 -7.48
C VAL A 257 -3.20 23.17 -6.17
N SER A 258 -2.86 22.51 -5.06
CA SER A 258 -2.62 23.16 -3.76
C SER A 258 -2.23 22.15 -2.66
N LEU A 259 -1.61 22.65 -1.58
CA LEU A 259 -1.42 21.88 -0.34
C LEU A 259 -2.75 21.41 0.26
N SER A 260 -3.80 22.24 0.24
CA SER A 260 -5.11 21.88 0.80
C SER A 260 -5.75 20.71 0.04
N ALA A 261 -5.65 20.68 -1.29
CA ALA A 261 -6.15 19.59 -2.11
C ALA A 261 -5.44 18.27 -1.79
N THR A 262 -4.11 18.30 -1.61
CA THR A 262 -3.34 17.13 -1.14
C THR A 262 -3.80 16.68 0.25
N GLY A 263 -4.06 17.62 1.16
CA GLY A 263 -4.60 17.33 2.49
C GLY A 263 -5.95 16.64 2.42
N ILE A 264 -6.88 17.15 1.60
CA ILE A 264 -8.21 16.55 1.39
C ILE A 264 -8.06 15.14 0.81
N TYR A 265 -7.26 14.97 -0.25
CA TYR A 265 -7.03 13.66 -0.87
C TYR A 265 -6.44 12.63 0.10
N SER A 266 -5.58 13.06 1.03
CA SER A 266 -5.03 12.16 2.05
C SER A 266 -6.10 11.54 2.97
N ASN A 267 -7.25 12.19 3.15
CA ASN A 267 -8.37 11.61 3.90
C ASN A 267 -9.02 10.45 3.14
N TYR A 268 -9.21 10.60 1.82
CA TYR A 268 -9.67 9.54 0.94
C TYR A 268 -8.67 8.37 0.93
N LEU A 269 -7.37 8.65 0.87
CA LEU A 269 -6.32 7.63 0.88
C LEU A 269 -6.31 6.74 2.12
N ILE A 270 -6.67 7.25 3.31
CA ILE A 270 -6.80 6.43 4.53
C ILE A 270 -7.86 5.33 4.33
N ILE A 271 -9.00 5.68 3.74
CA ILE A 271 -10.09 4.74 3.48
C ILE A 271 -9.71 3.76 2.36
N ILE A 272 -9.17 4.28 1.25
CA ILE A 272 -8.73 3.49 0.10
C ILE A 272 -7.68 2.47 0.50
N SER A 273 -6.66 2.88 1.25
CA SER A 273 -5.56 1.99 1.69
C SER A 273 -6.04 0.91 2.65
N SER A 274 -6.97 1.25 3.56
CA SER A 274 -7.58 0.29 4.48
C SER A 274 -8.31 -0.82 3.73
N ILE A 275 -9.11 -0.46 2.71
CA ILE A 275 -9.83 -1.41 1.86
C ILE A 275 -8.87 -2.19 0.97
N ASN A 276 -7.94 -1.52 0.29
CA ASN A 276 -6.95 -2.17 -0.59
C ASN A 276 -6.12 -3.24 0.13
N SER A 277 -5.76 -2.99 1.39
CA SER A 277 -4.99 -3.94 2.19
C SER A 277 -5.80 -5.20 2.50
N PHE A 278 -7.09 -5.04 2.83
CA PHE A 278 -8.01 -6.17 3.00
C PHE A 278 -8.17 -6.96 1.70
N LEU A 279 -8.42 -6.29 0.57
CA LEU A 279 -8.57 -6.95 -0.74
C LEU A 279 -7.28 -7.67 -1.17
N THR A 280 -6.11 -7.06 -0.95
CA THR A 280 -4.82 -7.66 -1.31
C THR A 280 -4.54 -8.94 -0.50
N GLN A 281 -5.02 -9.05 0.74
CA GLN A 281 -4.89 -10.27 1.54
C GLN A 281 -5.62 -11.47 0.89
N ILE A 282 -6.76 -11.23 0.23
CA ILE A 282 -7.53 -12.26 -0.48
C ILE A 282 -6.67 -12.83 -1.63
N PHE A 283 -6.08 -11.99 -2.46
CA PHE A 283 -5.23 -12.41 -3.58
C PHE A 283 -3.93 -13.07 -3.13
N SER A 284 -3.34 -12.57 -2.04
CA SER A 284 -2.14 -13.16 -1.45
C SER A 284 -2.40 -14.60 -0.97
N SER A 285 -3.60 -14.87 -0.45
CA SER A 285 -3.98 -16.20 0.05
C SER A 285 -4.09 -17.28 -1.03
N ILE A 286 -4.37 -16.88 -2.28
CA ILE A 286 -4.55 -17.82 -3.40
C ILE A 286 -3.29 -17.96 -4.28
N THR A 287 -2.25 -17.14 -4.05
CA THR A 287 -1.04 -17.13 -4.91
C THR A 287 -0.34 -18.49 -4.92
N ALA A 288 -0.21 -19.16 -3.77
CA ALA A 288 0.37 -20.50 -3.68
C ALA A 288 -0.46 -21.56 -4.42
N SER A 289 -1.79 -21.49 -4.33
CA SER A 289 -2.69 -22.39 -5.05
C SER A 289 -2.59 -22.21 -6.57
N VAL A 290 -2.42 -20.96 -7.03
CA VAL A 290 -2.15 -20.66 -8.44
C VAL A 290 -0.80 -21.22 -8.87
N GLY A 291 0.24 -21.13 -8.03
CA GLY A 291 1.55 -21.74 -8.30
C GLY A 291 1.47 -23.26 -8.48
N ASN A 292 0.72 -23.95 -7.61
CA ASN A 292 0.48 -25.39 -7.75
C ASN A 292 -0.26 -25.71 -9.05
N LEU A 293 -1.29 -24.94 -9.41
CA LEU A 293 -2.00 -25.11 -10.67
C LEU A 293 -1.07 -24.94 -11.89
N ILE A 294 -0.18 -23.94 -11.85
CA ILE A 294 0.78 -23.71 -12.93
C ILE A 294 1.76 -24.89 -13.07
N SER A 295 2.11 -25.53 -11.95
CA SER A 295 3.00 -26.71 -11.96
C SER A 295 2.41 -27.94 -12.66
N GLU A 296 1.07 -28.01 -12.80
CA GLU A 296 0.39 -29.08 -13.54
C GLU A 296 0.61 -28.98 -15.07
N LYS A 297 1.13 -27.84 -15.57
CA LYS A 297 1.48 -27.59 -16.98
C LYS A 297 0.33 -27.73 -17.99
N ASP A 298 -0.93 -27.68 -17.55
CA ASP A 298 -2.11 -27.62 -18.42
C ASP A 298 -2.50 -26.16 -18.71
N GLU A 299 -2.05 -25.63 -19.84
CA GLU A 299 -2.27 -24.24 -20.25
C GLU A 299 -3.76 -23.86 -20.36
N ASN A 300 -4.62 -24.80 -20.79
CA ASN A 300 -6.05 -24.54 -20.94
C ASN A 300 -6.74 -24.48 -19.58
N LYS A 301 -6.37 -25.38 -18.65
CA LYS A 301 -6.87 -25.35 -17.27
C LYS A 301 -6.38 -24.13 -16.51
N ILE A 302 -5.10 -23.75 -16.68
CA ILE A 302 -4.55 -22.53 -16.07
C ILE A 302 -5.33 -21.30 -16.58
N TYR A 303 -5.59 -21.22 -17.89
CA TYR A 303 -6.33 -20.10 -18.49
C TYR A 303 -7.80 -20.04 -18.04
N SER A 304 -8.49 -21.18 -17.91
CA SER A 304 -9.88 -21.20 -17.44
C SER A 304 -10.00 -20.75 -15.98
N VAL A 305 -9.07 -21.18 -15.12
CA VAL A 305 -9.01 -20.71 -13.73
C VAL A 305 -8.65 -19.23 -13.66
N PHE A 306 -7.71 -18.75 -14.49
CA PHE A 306 -7.42 -17.32 -14.60
C PHE A 306 -8.68 -16.51 -14.93
N LYS A 307 -9.47 -16.94 -15.91
CA LYS A 307 -10.72 -16.28 -16.30
C LYS A 307 -11.74 -16.23 -15.16
N ASN A 308 -11.88 -17.33 -14.42
CA ASN A 308 -12.76 -17.39 -13.24
C ASN A 308 -12.30 -16.43 -12.13
N ILE A 309 -10.99 -16.40 -11.83
CA ILE A 309 -10.44 -15.49 -10.81
C ILE A 309 -10.52 -14.03 -11.29
N LEU A 310 -10.32 -13.75 -12.57
CA LEU A 310 -10.46 -12.41 -13.14
C LEU A 310 -11.90 -11.90 -13.02
N PHE A 311 -12.89 -12.77 -13.26
CA PHE A 311 -14.30 -12.42 -13.08
C PHE A 311 -14.64 -12.16 -11.60
N LEU A 312 -14.17 -13.00 -10.67
CA LEU A 312 -14.35 -12.76 -9.23
C LEU A 312 -13.67 -11.47 -8.77
N ASN A 313 -12.48 -11.17 -9.30
CA ASN A 313 -11.77 -9.92 -9.07
C ASN A 313 -12.59 -8.72 -9.55
N PHE A 314 -13.13 -8.80 -10.77
CA PHE A 314 -14.01 -7.78 -11.32
C PHE A 314 -15.22 -7.52 -10.41
N LEU A 315 -15.94 -8.56 -10.01
CA LEU A 315 -17.10 -8.40 -9.12
C LEU A 315 -16.72 -7.74 -7.79
N LEU A 316 -15.59 -8.14 -7.21
CA LEU A 316 -15.10 -7.62 -5.95
C LEU A 316 -14.72 -6.14 -6.03
N TYR A 317 -13.99 -5.73 -7.07
CA TYR A 317 -13.62 -4.32 -7.26
C TYR A 317 -14.78 -3.47 -7.78
N LEU A 318 -15.75 -4.05 -8.49
CA LEU A 318 -16.97 -3.37 -8.92
C LEU A 318 -17.80 -2.94 -7.71
N ILE A 319 -18.17 -3.88 -6.83
CA ILE A 319 -19.00 -3.57 -5.65
C ILE A 319 -18.28 -2.63 -4.68
N THR A 320 -16.98 -2.83 -4.46
CA THR A 320 -16.22 -1.99 -3.52
C THR A 320 -16.01 -0.59 -4.07
N SER A 321 -15.66 -0.43 -5.35
CA SER A 321 -15.53 0.89 -5.97
C SER A 321 -16.87 1.63 -6.05
N GLY A 322 -17.98 0.93 -6.33
CA GLY A 322 -19.31 1.54 -6.33
C GLY A 322 -19.75 1.99 -4.94
N GLY A 323 -19.51 1.14 -3.94
CA GLY A 323 -19.75 1.47 -2.54
C GLY A 323 -18.93 2.68 -2.10
N MET A 324 -17.65 2.73 -2.45
CA MET A 324 -16.81 3.90 -2.21
C MET A 324 -17.39 5.16 -2.86
N PHE A 325 -17.76 5.11 -4.15
CA PHE A 325 -18.28 6.28 -4.85
C PHE A 325 -19.49 6.89 -4.16
N ILE A 326 -20.47 6.06 -3.79
CA ILE A 326 -21.73 6.55 -3.25
C ILE A 326 -21.63 6.89 -1.75
N ILE A 327 -20.71 6.28 -0.99
CA ILE A 327 -20.60 6.44 0.48
C ILE A 327 -19.48 7.41 0.89
N PHE A 328 -18.42 7.60 0.10
CA PHE A 328 -17.20 8.32 0.52
C PHE A 328 -17.48 9.71 1.08
N ASN A 329 -18.22 10.53 0.34
CA ASN A 329 -18.48 11.90 0.76
C ASN A 329 -19.34 11.93 2.02
N ASP A 330 -20.41 11.13 2.12
CA ASP A 330 -21.23 11.07 3.33
C ASP A 330 -20.40 10.64 4.55
N PHE A 331 -19.55 9.63 4.38
CA PHE A 331 -18.67 9.16 5.44
C PHE A 331 -17.66 10.23 5.88
N ILE A 332 -17.00 10.90 4.93
CA ILE A 332 -16.04 11.98 5.24
C ILE A 332 -16.75 13.19 5.86
N THR A 333 -17.96 13.51 5.42
CA THR A 333 -18.78 14.59 6.01
C THR A 333 -19.12 14.29 7.47
N ILE A 334 -19.50 13.04 7.80
CA ILE A 334 -19.73 12.64 9.21
C ILE A 334 -18.42 12.67 10.01
N TRP A 335 -17.33 12.21 9.40
CA TRP A 335 -16.06 12.02 10.09
C TRP A 335 -15.31 13.34 10.36
N LEU A 336 -15.20 14.19 9.35
CA LEU A 336 -14.36 15.38 9.35
C LEU A 336 -15.14 16.67 9.05
N GLY A 337 -16.20 16.58 8.24
CA GLY A 337 -16.99 17.72 7.79
C GLY A 337 -16.98 17.90 6.27
N GLU A 338 -17.99 18.61 5.76
CA GLU A 338 -18.26 18.77 4.32
C GLU A 338 -17.12 19.48 3.57
N GLN A 339 -16.42 20.41 4.23
CA GLN A 339 -15.27 21.15 3.69
C GLN A 339 -14.05 20.26 3.37
N TYR A 340 -14.05 19.00 3.83
CA TYR A 340 -13.01 18.02 3.54
C TYR A 340 -13.43 17.01 2.48
N THR A 341 -14.49 17.31 1.72
CA THR A 341 -14.92 16.48 0.60
C THR A 341 -14.53 17.09 -0.73
N PHE A 342 -14.37 16.24 -1.74
CA PHE A 342 -14.30 16.64 -3.12
C PHE A 342 -15.67 16.56 -3.80
N SER A 343 -15.83 17.32 -4.89
CA SER A 343 -16.96 17.14 -5.80
C SER A 343 -17.04 15.71 -6.34
N LEU A 344 -18.26 15.26 -6.66
CA LEU A 344 -18.53 13.88 -7.11
C LEU A 344 -17.72 13.47 -8.35
N TYR A 345 -17.41 14.40 -9.26
CA TYR A 345 -16.60 14.07 -10.45
C TYR A 345 -15.15 13.71 -10.09
N ILE A 346 -14.57 14.33 -9.07
CA ILE A 346 -13.23 13.98 -8.57
C ILE A 346 -13.29 12.62 -7.87
N VAL A 347 -14.33 12.40 -7.04
CA VAL A 347 -14.56 11.13 -6.35
C VAL A 347 -14.69 9.98 -7.36
N PHE A 348 -15.36 10.22 -8.49
CA PHE A 348 -15.39 9.26 -9.59
C PHE A 348 -14.00 8.84 -10.06
N PHE A 349 -13.13 9.79 -10.38
CA PHE A 349 -11.78 9.47 -10.85
C PHE A 349 -10.93 8.78 -9.78
N ILE A 350 -11.12 9.12 -8.50
CA ILE A 350 -10.50 8.40 -7.37
C ILE A 350 -10.96 6.93 -7.36
N CYS A 351 -12.25 6.68 -7.47
CA CYS A 351 -12.83 5.34 -7.50
C CYS A 351 -12.45 4.54 -8.76
N LEU A 352 -12.39 5.20 -9.92
CA LEU A 352 -11.96 4.59 -11.18
C LEU A 352 -10.47 4.22 -11.12
N ASN A 353 -9.63 5.04 -10.51
CA ASN A 353 -8.22 4.72 -10.28
C ASN A 353 -8.09 3.47 -9.39
N PHE A 354 -8.83 3.42 -8.28
CA PHE A 354 -8.90 2.23 -7.41
C PHE A 354 -9.36 0.97 -8.16
N PHE A 355 -10.43 1.07 -8.95
CA PHE A 355 -10.92 -0.04 -9.77
C PHE A 355 -9.88 -0.51 -10.79
N SER A 356 -9.24 0.43 -11.50
CA SER A 356 -8.22 0.15 -12.52
C SER A 356 -7.02 -0.60 -11.94
N ALA A 357 -6.50 -0.12 -10.80
CA ALA A 357 -5.44 -0.80 -10.07
C ALA A 357 -5.88 -2.18 -9.54
N GLY A 358 -7.14 -2.31 -9.12
CA GLY A 358 -7.73 -3.55 -8.67
C GLY A 358 -7.85 -4.63 -9.74
N MET A 359 -8.25 -4.24 -10.96
CA MET A 359 -8.38 -5.16 -12.10
C MET A 359 -7.07 -5.86 -12.47
N ARG A 360 -5.92 -5.24 -12.16
CA ARG A 360 -4.59 -5.84 -12.36
C ARG A 360 -4.24 -6.93 -11.34
N LYS A 361 -4.95 -7.04 -10.20
CA LYS A 361 -4.57 -7.97 -9.12
C LYS A 361 -4.51 -9.43 -9.57
N THR A 362 -5.49 -9.91 -10.32
CA THR A 362 -5.46 -11.29 -10.85
C THR A 362 -4.22 -11.54 -11.72
N ILE A 363 -3.89 -10.60 -12.60
CA ILE A 363 -2.71 -10.71 -13.48
C ILE A 363 -1.43 -10.74 -12.66
N LEU A 364 -1.30 -9.83 -11.71
CA LEU A 364 -0.15 -9.79 -10.81
C LEU A 364 -0.01 -11.11 -10.03
N THR A 365 -1.11 -11.66 -9.50
CA THR A 365 -1.09 -12.96 -8.81
C THR A 365 -0.58 -14.10 -9.69
N PHE A 366 -1.06 -14.21 -10.94
CA PHE A 366 -0.59 -15.26 -11.87
C PHE A 366 0.85 -15.03 -12.32
N LYS A 367 1.27 -13.77 -12.50
CA LYS A 367 2.65 -13.41 -12.83
C LYS A 367 3.60 -13.79 -11.70
N ASP A 368 3.24 -13.42 -10.48
CA ASP A 368 4.05 -13.69 -9.28
C ASP A 368 4.16 -15.21 -9.04
N ALA A 369 3.07 -15.95 -9.24
CA ALA A 369 3.05 -17.42 -9.15
C ALA A 369 3.82 -18.13 -10.28
N SER A 370 3.95 -17.53 -11.47
CA SER A 370 4.69 -18.09 -12.61
C SER A 370 6.16 -17.66 -12.68
N GLY A 371 6.59 -16.70 -11.84
CA GLY A 371 7.98 -16.25 -11.82
C GLY A 371 8.40 -15.38 -13.01
N LEU A 372 7.46 -14.81 -13.77
CA LEU A 372 7.71 -14.06 -15.01
C LEU A 372 8.24 -12.62 -14.81
N PHE A 373 8.93 -12.35 -13.69
CA PHE A 373 9.40 -11.01 -13.30
C PHE A 373 10.41 -10.38 -14.28
N TRP A 374 11.18 -11.22 -14.98
CA TRP A 374 12.17 -10.73 -15.95
C TRP A 374 11.50 -10.14 -17.19
N ASN A 375 10.33 -10.67 -17.57
CA ASN A 375 9.65 -10.34 -18.81
C ASN A 375 9.00 -8.95 -18.77
N ASP A 376 8.65 -8.43 -17.59
CA ASP A 376 8.10 -7.07 -17.41
C ASP A 376 9.06 -6.09 -16.71
N ARG A 377 10.36 -6.40 -16.62
CA ARG A 377 11.35 -5.64 -15.82
C ARG A 377 11.44 -4.14 -16.10
N TYR A 378 11.18 -3.69 -17.34
CA TYR A 378 11.21 -2.27 -17.71
C TYR A 378 9.85 -1.57 -17.56
N LYS A 379 8.77 -2.34 -17.39
CA LYS A 379 7.41 -1.79 -17.26
C LYS A 379 7.31 -0.77 -16.12
N PRO A 380 7.82 -1.01 -14.90
CA PRO A 380 7.67 -0.04 -13.82
C PRO A 380 8.32 1.32 -14.12
N ILE A 381 9.40 1.35 -14.91
CA ILE A 381 10.05 2.59 -15.34
C ILE A 381 9.19 3.30 -16.38
N ALA A 382 8.70 2.57 -17.39
CA ALA A 382 7.81 3.11 -18.40
C ALA A 382 6.49 3.63 -17.79
N GLU A 383 5.93 2.90 -16.82
CA GLU A 383 4.74 3.30 -16.06
C GLU A 383 5.01 4.57 -15.25
N GLY A 384 6.14 4.65 -14.54
CA GLY A 384 6.49 5.83 -13.76
C GLY A 384 6.72 7.09 -14.63
N ILE A 385 7.46 6.96 -15.74
CA ILE A 385 7.71 8.08 -16.66
C ILE A 385 6.41 8.50 -17.35
N GLY A 386 5.64 7.54 -17.86
CA GLY A 386 4.35 7.79 -18.50
C GLY A 386 3.39 8.51 -17.55
N ASN A 387 3.37 8.11 -16.28
CA ASN A 387 2.56 8.76 -15.25
C ASN A 387 2.94 10.24 -15.08
N ILE A 388 4.21 10.57 -14.93
CA ILE A 388 4.65 11.97 -14.81
C ILE A 388 4.30 12.78 -16.06
N VAL A 389 4.64 12.25 -17.25
CA VAL A 389 4.47 12.94 -18.54
C VAL A 389 3.00 13.18 -18.87
N LEU A 390 2.11 12.28 -18.48
CA LEU A 390 0.66 12.43 -18.70
C LEU A 390 -0.01 13.24 -17.59
N SER A 391 0.30 12.95 -16.32
CA SER A 391 -0.37 13.59 -15.19
C SER A 391 -0.05 15.09 -15.12
N ILE A 392 1.18 15.53 -15.36
CA ILE A 392 1.54 16.97 -15.24
C ILE A 392 0.69 17.87 -16.16
N PRO A 393 0.69 17.67 -17.50
CA PRO A 393 -0.12 18.51 -18.39
C PRO A 393 -1.61 18.42 -18.05
N LEU A 394 -2.12 17.20 -17.80
CA LEU A 394 -3.52 17.01 -17.45
C LEU A 394 -3.90 17.74 -16.17
N THR A 395 -3.03 17.76 -15.15
CA THR A 395 -3.29 18.48 -13.90
C THR A 395 -3.34 19.99 -14.12
N ILE A 396 -2.46 20.52 -14.98
CA ILE A 396 -2.46 21.95 -15.32
C ILE A 396 -3.80 22.36 -15.97
N TYR A 397 -4.37 21.51 -16.84
CA TYR A 397 -5.63 21.83 -17.55
C TYR A 397 -6.90 21.45 -16.78
N LEU A 398 -6.90 20.35 -16.03
CA LEU A 398 -8.09 19.74 -15.41
C LEU A 398 -8.06 19.77 -13.87
N GLY A 399 -7.08 20.46 -13.28
CA GLY A 399 -6.83 20.45 -11.84
C GLY A 399 -6.55 19.05 -11.30
N ILE A 400 -6.96 18.77 -10.07
CA ILE A 400 -6.67 17.49 -9.39
C ILE A 400 -7.15 16.25 -10.18
N SER A 401 -8.23 16.38 -10.95
CA SER A 401 -8.75 15.26 -11.76
C SER A 401 -7.76 14.82 -12.84
N GLY A 402 -6.99 15.77 -13.39
CA GLY A 402 -5.94 15.50 -14.36
C GLY A 402 -4.87 14.55 -13.84
N THR A 403 -4.50 14.67 -12.55
CA THR A 403 -3.55 13.75 -11.90
C THR A 403 -4.08 12.32 -11.95
N PHE A 404 -5.35 12.12 -11.56
CA PHE A 404 -5.94 10.79 -11.53
C PHE A 404 -6.13 10.22 -12.93
N ILE A 405 -6.52 11.04 -13.91
CA ILE A 405 -6.65 10.63 -15.31
C ILE A 405 -5.30 10.18 -15.86
N GLY A 406 -4.21 10.92 -15.64
CA GLY A 406 -2.87 10.51 -16.06
C GLY A 406 -2.45 9.17 -15.47
N THR A 407 -2.76 8.93 -14.18
CA THR A 407 -2.54 7.64 -13.53
C THR A 407 -3.40 6.51 -14.12
N ILE A 408 -4.68 6.76 -14.41
CA ILE A 408 -5.58 5.78 -15.05
C ILE A 408 -5.08 5.42 -16.46
N ILE A 409 -4.73 6.42 -17.29
CA ILE A 409 -4.23 6.21 -18.65
C ILE A 409 -2.95 5.37 -18.59
N THR A 410 -2.01 5.73 -17.73
CA THR A 410 -0.76 4.97 -17.57
C THR A 410 -1.03 3.53 -17.12
N ASN A 411 -1.94 3.34 -16.17
CA ASN A 411 -2.32 2.02 -15.66
C ASN A 411 -2.95 1.13 -16.74
N ILE A 412 -3.83 1.68 -17.58
CA ILE A 412 -4.52 0.96 -18.65
C ILE A 412 -3.58 0.70 -19.83
N PHE A 413 -2.90 1.73 -20.32
CA PHE A 413 -2.19 1.69 -21.60
C PHE A 413 -0.73 1.25 -21.51
N ILE A 414 -0.10 1.35 -20.34
CA ILE A 414 1.27 0.86 -20.14
C ILE A 414 1.22 -0.41 -19.30
N ALA A 415 0.70 -0.30 -18.08
CA ALA A 415 0.88 -1.37 -17.11
C ALA A 415 0.04 -2.61 -17.45
N SER A 416 -1.27 -2.45 -17.65
CA SER A 416 -2.18 -3.55 -17.97
C SER A 416 -1.83 -4.21 -19.32
N ILE A 417 -1.40 -3.43 -20.32
CA ILE A 417 -0.97 -3.95 -21.62
C ILE A 417 0.25 -4.86 -21.48
N ILE A 418 1.31 -4.37 -20.84
CA ILE A 418 2.56 -5.12 -20.73
C ILE A 418 2.35 -6.37 -19.87
N GLU A 419 1.63 -6.25 -18.75
CA GLU A 419 1.36 -7.39 -17.88
C GLU A 419 0.47 -8.44 -18.56
N GLY A 420 -0.58 -8.00 -19.26
CA GLY A 420 -1.42 -8.86 -20.08
C GLY A 420 -0.64 -9.57 -21.18
N TYR A 421 0.20 -8.84 -21.92
CA TYR A 421 1.07 -9.40 -22.95
C TYR A 421 1.99 -10.49 -22.41
N VAL A 422 2.64 -10.24 -21.27
CA VAL A 422 3.56 -11.19 -20.66
C VAL A 422 2.85 -12.50 -20.29
N LEU A 423 1.69 -12.43 -19.62
CA LEU A 423 0.94 -13.65 -19.27
C LEU A 423 0.41 -14.39 -20.50
N TYR A 424 -0.22 -13.67 -21.43
CA TYR A 424 -0.85 -14.30 -22.59
C TYR A 424 0.18 -14.95 -23.53
N LYS A 425 1.37 -14.35 -23.67
CA LYS A 425 2.45 -14.91 -24.49
C LYS A 425 3.20 -16.04 -23.79
N TYR A 426 3.61 -15.85 -22.53
CA TYR A 426 4.56 -16.77 -21.88
C TYR A 426 3.91 -17.83 -20.98
N LEU A 427 2.71 -17.56 -20.42
CA LEU A 427 2.01 -18.52 -19.56
C LEU A 427 0.86 -19.23 -20.29
N PHE A 428 -0.03 -18.47 -20.93
CA PHE A 428 -1.24 -19.05 -21.53
C PHE A 428 -1.07 -19.49 -22.99
N LYS A 429 -0.01 -19.01 -23.66
CA LYS A 429 0.22 -19.17 -25.11
C LYS A 429 -1.03 -18.87 -25.95
N LYS A 430 -1.73 -17.78 -25.63
CA LYS A 430 -2.97 -17.33 -26.28
C LYS A 430 -2.83 -15.90 -26.79
N ASP A 431 -3.71 -15.51 -27.71
CA ASP A 431 -3.76 -14.16 -28.26
C ASP A 431 -4.19 -13.13 -27.20
N ILE A 432 -3.42 -12.04 -27.09
CA ILE A 432 -3.68 -10.91 -26.20
C ILE A 432 -5.01 -10.19 -26.52
N LYS A 433 -5.55 -10.32 -27.74
CA LYS A 433 -6.86 -9.73 -28.08
C LYS A 433 -7.98 -10.17 -27.12
N LYS A 434 -7.92 -11.42 -26.63
CA LYS A 434 -8.88 -11.94 -25.64
C LYS A 434 -8.80 -11.18 -24.31
N TYR A 435 -7.58 -10.84 -23.89
CA TYR A 435 -7.36 -10.01 -22.71
C TYR A 435 -8.02 -8.64 -22.84
N PHE A 436 -7.74 -7.94 -23.95
CA PHE A 436 -8.30 -6.61 -24.19
C PHE A 436 -9.81 -6.64 -24.26
N PHE A 437 -10.39 -7.64 -24.91
CA PHE A 437 -11.84 -7.81 -24.97
C PHE A 437 -12.45 -7.97 -23.58
N ASP A 438 -11.85 -8.81 -22.72
CA ASP A 438 -12.34 -9.01 -21.35
C ASP A 438 -12.24 -7.74 -20.50
N ILE A 439 -11.10 -7.06 -20.54
CA ILE A 439 -10.89 -5.82 -19.78
C ILE A 439 -11.83 -4.72 -20.28
N PHE A 440 -11.93 -4.52 -21.59
CA PHE A 440 -12.86 -3.54 -22.17
C PHE A 440 -14.30 -3.81 -21.75
N LYS A 441 -14.75 -5.06 -21.84
CA LYS A 441 -16.08 -5.49 -21.36
C LYS A 441 -16.30 -5.11 -19.89
N TYR A 442 -15.32 -5.35 -19.02
CA TYR A 442 -15.42 -5.01 -17.60
C TYR A 442 -15.45 -3.50 -17.34
N TYR A 443 -14.69 -2.69 -18.10
CA TYR A 443 -14.79 -1.23 -18.02
C TYR A 443 -16.15 -0.73 -18.50
N VAL A 444 -16.68 -1.23 -19.61
CA VAL A 444 -18.03 -0.85 -20.09
C VAL A 444 -19.08 -1.14 -19.01
N VAL A 445 -19.04 -2.33 -18.41
CA VAL A 445 -19.95 -2.67 -17.31
C VAL A 445 -19.74 -1.78 -16.09
N TYR A 446 -18.49 -1.43 -15.76
CA TYR A 446 -18.18 -0.48 -14.69
C TYR A 446 -18.81 0.89 -14.93
N PHE A 447 -18.71 1.44 -16.13
CA PHE A 447 -19.35 2.72 -16.47
C PHE A 447 -20.89 2.64 -16.40
N ILE A 448 -21.50 1.55 -16.88
CA ILE A 448 -22.96 1.35 -16.76
C ILE A 448 -23.37 1.27 -15.29
N TYR A 449 -22.66 0.49 -14.49
CA TYR A 449 -22.90 0.38 -13.05
C TYR A 449 -22.78 1.75 -12.36
N PHE A 450 -21.78 2.53 -12.75
CA PHE A 450 -21.56 3.86 -12.21
C PHE A 450 -22.68 4.85 -12.56
N LEU A 451 -23.18 4.82 -13.81
CA LEU A 451 -24.33 5.64 -14.23
C LEU A 451 -25.57 5.34 -13.37
N ILE A 452 -25.83 4.07 -13.07
CA ILE A 452 -26.92 3.65 -12.19
C ILE A 452 -26.73 4.24 -10.78
N LEU A 453 -25.51 4.23 -10.24
CA LEU A 453 -25.21 4.79 -8.92
C LEU A 453 -25.38 6.31 -8.87
N ILE A 454 -25.06 7.05 -9.95
CA ILE A 454 -25.31 8.50 -10.02
C ILE A 454 -26.81 8.79 -9.87
N ILE A 455 -27.66 8.02 -10.55
CA ILE A 455 -29.11 8.18 -10.48
C ILE A 455 -29.57 8.00 -9.02
N PHE A 456 -29.14 6.93 -8.34
CA PHE A 456 -29.48 6.73 -6.93
C PHE A 456 -28.94 7.82 -6.00
N ASN A 457 -27.72 8.28 -6.24
CA ASN A 457 -27.12 9.33 -5.41
C ASN A 457 -27.91 10.64 -5.47
N ASN A 458 -28.49 10.97 -6.62
CA ASN A 458 -29.29 12.19 -6.79
C ASN A 458 -30.71 12.08 -6.19
N ILE A 459 -31.23 10.86 -6.04
CA ILE A 459 -32.57 10.61 -5.45
C ILE A 459 -32.50 10.61 -3.91
N ILE A 460 -31.38 10.19 -3.33
CA ILE A 460 -31.23 10.01 -1.88
C ILE A 460 -30.62 11.26 -1.26
N SER A 461 -31.46 12.09 -0.62
CA SER A 461 -31.06 13.33 0.05
C SER A 461 -31.61 13.41 1.47
N PHE A 462 -31.19 12.49 2.34
CA PHE A 462 -31.50 12.53 3.78
C PHE A 462 -30.26 12.98 4.59
N ASN A 463 -30.31 12.82 5.92
CA ASN A 463 -29.13 13.01 6.76
C ASN A 463 -28.02 12.00 6.41
N ALA A 464 -26.77 12.36 6.70
CA ALA A 464 -25.62 11.59 6.24
C ALA A 464 -25.61 10.13 6.75
N LEU A 465 -26.04 9.88 7.99
CA LEU A 465 -26.12 8.52 8.52
C LEU A 465 -27.14 7.65 7.75
N LEU A 466 -28.35 8.16 7.54
CA LEU A 466 -29.38 7.44 6.78
C LEU A 466 -28.98 7.27 5.31
N ASN A 467 -28.32 8.28 4.72
CA ASN A 467 -27.77 8.20 3.38
C ASN A 467 -26.81 7.02 3.24
N ILE A 468 -25.90 6.80 4.20
CA ILE A 468 -24.97 5.67 4.14
C ILE A 468 -25.72 4.33 4.07
N PHE A 469 -26.73 4.12 4.91
CA PHE A 469 -27.51 2.88 4.90
C PHE A 469 -28.28 2.70 3.59
N LEU A 470 -29.01 3.71 3.14
CA LEU A 470 -29.82 3.65 1.91
C LEU A 470 -28.95 3.51 0.66
N LYS A 471 -27.87 4.28 0.55
CA LYS A 471 -26.91 4.21 -0.56
C LYS A 471 -26.18 2.87 -0.57
N GLY A 472 -25.89 2.28 0.60
CA GLY A 472 -25.39 0.91 0.72
C GLY A 472 -26.34 -0.13 0.14
N ILE A 473 -27.64 -0.02 0.43
CA ILE A 473 -28.68 -0.88 -0.16
C ILE A 473 -28.74 -0.68 -1.69
N CYS A 474 -28.76 0.56 -2.16
CA CYS A 474 -28.75 0.87 -3.60
C CYS A 474 -27.50 0.35 -4.31
N CYS A 475 -26.34 0.41 -3.66
CA CYS A 475 -25.10 -0.17 -4.17
C CYS A 475 -25.22 -1.69 -4.36
N ILE A 476 -25.79 -2.39 -3.37
CA ILE A 476 -26.02 -3.84 -3.43
C ILE A 476 -27.05 -4.18 -4.50
N LEU A 477 -28.17 -3.46 -4.57
CA LEU A 477 -29.21 -3.68 -5.58
C LEU A 477 -28.66 -3.46 -6.99
N SER A 478 -27.94 -2.36 -7.21
CA SER A 478 -27.28 -2.07 -8.48
C SER A 478 -26.28 -3.17 -8.86
N PHE A 479 -25.55 -3.70 -7.87
CA PHE A 479 -24.59 -4.78 -8.09
C PHE A 479 -25.28 -6.09 -8.47
N VAL A 480 -26.39 -6.43 -7.81
CA VAL A 480 -27.23 -7.58 -8.17
C VAL A 480 -27.78 -7.45 -9.58
N LEU A 481 -28.26 -6.26 -9.97
CA LEU A 481 -28.73 -5.98 -11.34
C LEU A 481 -27.62 -6.22 -12.37
N ILE A 482 -26.39 -5.77 -12.09
CA ILE A 482 -25.25 -6.02 -12.99
C ILE A 482 -24.91 -7.51 -13.08
N ILE A 483 -25.00 -8.26 -11.97
CA ILE A 483 -24.76 -9.71 -11.97
C ILE A 483 -25.71 -10.45 -12.92
N LEU A 484 -26.95 -9.97 -13.10
CA LEU A 484 -27.93 -10.60 -13.99
C LEU A 484 -27.43 -10.70 -15.44
N PHE A 485 -26.64 -9.73 -15.91
CA PHE A 485 -26.02 -9.78 -17.24
C PHE A 485 -25.00 -10.92 -17.39
N PHE A 486 -24.44 -11.42 -16.29
CA PHE A 486 -23.43 -12.49 -16.31
C PHE A 486 -24.00 -13.88 -16.04
N VAL A 487 -25.29 -14.03 -15.73
CA VAL A 487 -25.89 -15.32 -15.29
C VAL A 487 -25.68 -16.46 -16.30
N ARG A 488 -25.57 -16.14 -17.59
CA ARG A 488 -25.35 -17.12 -18.67
C ARG A 488 -23.88 -17.47 -18.92
N THR A 489 -22.94 -16.69 -18.38
CA THR A 489 -21.49 -16.89 -18.58
C THR A 489 -20.97 -18.10 -17.82
N GLU A 490 -19.94 -18.75 -18.36
CA GLU A 490 -19.31 -19.91 -17.70
C GLU A 490 -18.65 -19.51 -16.38
N GLU A 491 -18.05 -18.32 -16.33
CA GLU A 491 -17.39 -17.79 -15.15
C GLU A 491 -18.38 -17.57 -13.98
N TYR A 492 -19.61 -17.14 -14.29
CA TYR A 492 -20.68 -17.04 -13.29
C TYR A 492 -21.13 -18.42 -12.80
N LYS A 493 -21.33 -19.38 -13.71
CA LYS A 493 -21.72 -20.76 -13.34
C LYS A 493 -20.67 -21.40 -12.43
N TYR A 494 -19.39 -21.25 -12.76
CA TYR A 494 -18.27 -21.68 -11.93
C TYR A 494 -18.32 -21.04 -10.54
N SER A 495 -18.44 -19.71 -10.49
CA SER A 495 -18.50 -18.96 -9.23
C SER A 495 -19.66 -19.43 -8.36
N LYS A 496 -20.85 -19.57 -8.94
CA LYS A 496 -22.06 -20.08 -8.27
C LYS A 496 -21.86 -21.49 -7.70
N ASN A 497 -21.25 -22.39 -8.45
CA ASN A 497 -20.97 -23.75 -7.99
C ASN A 497 -19.98 -23.77 -6.82
N LEU A 498 -18.92 -22.97 -6.90
CA LEU A 498 -17.93 -22.83 -5.82
C LEU A 498 -18.58 -22.31 -4.52
N PHE A 499 -19.49 -21.34 -4.60
CA PHE A 499 -20.26 -20.87 -3.45
C PHE A 499 -21.21 -21.96 -2.91
N LYS A 500 -21.95 -22.65 -3.79
CA LYS A 500 -22.84 -23.75 -3.39
C LYS A 500 -22.10 -24.85 -2.65
N GLU A 501 -20.97 -25.33 -3.19
CA GLU A 501 -20.18 -26.39 -2.56
C GLU A 501 -19.65 -25.99 -1.18
N LYS A 502 -19.21 -24.74 -1.00
CA LYS A 502 -18.72 -24.26 0.31
C LYS A 502 -19.85 -24.11 1.33
N ILE A 503 -21.02 -23.62 0.92
CA ILE A 503 -22.20 -23.47 1.79
C ILE A 503 -22.74 -24.86 2.18
N LEU A 504 -22.85 -25.78 1.23
CA LEU A 504 -23.31 -27.15 1.47
C LEU A 504 -22.31 -27.98 2.31
N LYS A 505 -20.99 -27.82 2.11
CA LYS A 505 -19.99 -28.44 3.00
C LYS A 505 -20.02 -27.88 4.42
N LYS A 506 -20.47 -26.63 4.62
CA LYS A 506 -20.69 -26.06 5.95
C LYS A 506 -21.96 -26.59 6.61
N SER A 507 -23.02 -26.88 5.84
CA SER A 507 -24.27 -27.45 6.39
C SER A 507 -24.14 -28.92 6.81
N TYR A 508 -23.21 -29.69 6.23
CA TYR A 508 -22.92 -31.07 6.65
C TYR A 508 -21.97 -31.21 7.86
N LYS A 509 -21.31 -30.13 8.29
CA LYS A 509 -20.47 -30.10 9.51
C LYS A 509 -21.18 -29.54 10.74
N VAL A 510 -22.46 -29.18 10.63
CA VAL A 510 -23.31 -28.63 11.70
C VAL A 510 -24.56 -29.51 11.93
N ARG A 511 -24.49 -30.79 11.56
CA ARG A 511 -25.46 -31.80 11.97
C ARG A 511 -24.78 -32.85 12.82
#